data_AF-A0A497RTU8-F1
#
_entry.id   AF-A0A497RTU8-F1
#
_cell.length_a   1.000
_cell.length_b   1.000
_cell.length_c   1.000
_cell.angle_alpha   90.00
_cell.angle_beta   90.00
_cell.angle_gamma   90.00
#
_symmetry.space_group_name_H-M   'P 1'
#
loop_
_entity.id
_entity.type
_entity.pdbx_description
1 polymer ?
#
loop_
_entity_poly.entity_id
_entity_poly.type
_entity_poly.pdbx_seq_one_letter_code
_entity_poly.pdbx_strand_id
1 'polypeptide(L)' 'VMHLPMICDEKGIPYLYAPKAEIGAAAGLEVNCASAAIIEEGKAKDLVAEIIEKIKELRK' A
#
# COMPACT_ATOMS: atom_id res chain seq x y z
N VAL A 1 -11.26 0.94 3.90
CA VAL A 1 -12.15 -0.22 3.66
C VAL A 1 -11.80 -1.30 4.68
N MET A 2 -12.77 -1.90 5.37
CA MET A 2 -12.48 -2.76 6.53
C MET A 2 -12.06 -4.20 6.19
N HIS A 3 -12.35 -4.71 4.99
CA HIS A 3 -12.03 -6.11 4.64
C HIS A 3 -10.61 -6.31 4.08
N LEU A 4 -10.00 -5.25 3.54
CA LEU A 4 -8.65 -5.29 2.97
C LEU A 4 -7.57 -5.73 3.97
N PRO A 5 -7.53 -5.19 5.21
CA PRO A 5 -6.51 -5.57 6.20
C PRO A 5 -6.53 -7.07 6.54
N MET A 6 -7.72 -7.68 6.63
CA MET A 6 -7.89 -9.09 6.97
C MET A 6 -7.39 -10.01 5.85
N ILE A 7 -7.79 -9.72 4.61
CA ILE A 7 -7.36 -10.47 3.43
C ILE A 7 -5.84 -10.32 3.21
N CYS A 8 -5.29 -9.13 3.43
CA CYS A 8 -3.85 -8.90 3.34
C CYS A 8 -3.09 -9.70 4.40
N ASP A 9 -3.63 -9.85 5.61
CA ASP A 9 -3.01 -10.67 6.66
C ASP A 9 -3.02 -12.16 6.31
N GLU A 10 -4.18 -12.68 5.87
CA GLU A 10 -4.32 -14.09 5.44
C GLU A 10 -3.41 -14.45 4.26
N LYS A 11 -3.20 -13.51 3.33
CA LYS A 11 -2.30 -13.70 2.18
C LYS A 11 -0.84 -13.32 2.46
N GLY A 12 -0.52 -12.81 3.64
CA GLY A 12 0.82 -12.33 3.97
C GLY A 12 1.28 -11.14 3.12
N ILE A 13 0.35 -10.35 2.60
CA ILE A 13 0.63 -9.17 1.77
C ILE A 13 0.87 -7.96 2.68
N PRO A 14 2.02 -7.27 2.57
CA PRO A 14 2.28 -6.07 3.35
C PRO A 14 1.31 -4.95 2.94
N TYR A 15 0.77 -4.23 3.93
CA TYR A 15 -0.10 -3.09 3.70
C TYR A 15 0.23 -1.95 4.66
N LEU A 16 -0.16 -0.73 4.27
CA LEU A 16 -0.03 0.48 5.07
C LEU A 16 -1.32 1.29 4.99
N TYR A 17 -1.55 2.14 6.00
CA TYR A 17 -2.67 3.09 5.99
C TYR A 17 -2.17 4.47 5.58
N ALA A 18 -2.86 5.07 4.61
CA ALA A 18 -2.64 6.43 4.15
C ALA A 18 -3.99 7.14 3.97
N PRO A 19 -4.03 8.48 4.04
CA PRO A 19 -5.27 9.23 3.81
C PRO A 19 -5.73 9.14 2.35
N LYS A 20 -7.06 9.09 2.17
CA LYS A 20 -7.72 8.81 0.88
C LYS A 20 -7.36 9.80 -0.24
N ALA A 21 -7.13 11.06 0.13
CA ALA A 21 -6.76 12.12 -0.81
C ALA A 21 -5.36 11.89 -1.39
N GLU A 22 -4.39 11.51 -0.55
CA GLU A 22 -3.01 11.26 -0.98
C GLU A 22 -2.90 10.00 -1.85
N ILE A 23 -3.67 8.95 -1.54
CA ILE A 23 -3.72 7.73 -2.36
C ILE A 23 -4.22 8.06 -3.77
N GLY A 24 -5.29 8.86 -3.87
CA GLY A 24 -5.84 9.30 -5.15
C GLY A 24 -4.81 10.10 -5.95
N ALA A 25 -4.23 11.13 -5.34
CA ALA A 25 -3.23 11.98 -5.98
C ALA A 25 -1.99 11.20 -6.43
N ALA A 26 -1.46 10.30 -5.59
CA ALA A 26 -0.30 9.46 -5.91
C ALA A 26 -0.60 8.43 -7.02
N ALA A 27 -1.85 7.97 -7.13
CA ALA A 27 -2.31 7.12 -8.22
C ALA A 27 -2.62 7.90 -9.52
N GLY A 28 -2.43 9.22 -9.53
CA GLY A 28 -2.75 10.08 -10.68
C GLY A 28 -4.25 10.34 -10.87
N LEU A 29 -5.05 10.17 -9.82
CA LEU A 29 -6.49 10.40 -9.82
C LEU A 29 -6.82 11.74 -9.15
N GLU A 30 -7.72 12.51 -9.77
CA GLU A 30 -8.25 13.76 -9.19
C GLU A 30 -9.35 13.50 -8.13
N VAL A 31 -9.63 12.24 -7.82
CA VAL A 31 -10.68 11.82 -6.88
C VAL A 31 -10.12 11.05 -5.70
N ASN A 32 -10.82 11.13 -4.57
CA ASN A 32 -10.47 10.39 -3.36
C ASN A 32 -10.47 8.88 -3.61
N CYS A 33 -9.37 8.21 -3.28
CA CYS A 33 -9.24 6.78 -3.45
C CYS A 33 -9.29 6.06 -2.10
N ALA A 34 -10.12 5.04 -1.98
CA ALA A 34 -10.31 4.31 -0.72
C ALA A 34 -9.18 3.30 -0.42
N SER A 35 -8.48 2.82 -1.47
CA SER A 35 -7.40 1.84 -1.40
C SER A 35 -6.69 1.75 -2.76
N ALA A 36 -5.38 1.54 -2.76
CA ALA A 36 -4.60 1.24 -3.95
C ALA A 36 -3.74 0.00 -3.72
N ALA A 37 -3.38 -0.71 -4.79
CA ALA A 37 -2.49 -1.86 -4.77
C ALA A 37 -1.44 -1.72 -5.87
N ILE A 38 -0.20 -2.01 -5.53
CA ILE A 38 0.92 -2.05 -6.49
C ILE A 38 0.94 -3.44 -7.10
N ILE A 39 0.59 -3.56 -8.38
CA ILE A 39 0.63 -4.84 -9.12
C ILE A 39 2.00 -5.04 -9.79
N GLU A 40 2.58 -3.95 -10.30
CA GLU A 40 3.91 -3.93 -10.89
C GLU A 40 4.72 -2.75 -10.35
N GLU A 41 5.93 -3.05 -9.88
CA GLU A 41 6.83 -2.11 -9.20
C GLU A 41 7.58 -1.21 -10.19
N GLY A 42 7.74 -1.69 -11.43
CA GLY A 42 8.45 -1.01 -12.51
C GLY A 42 9.84 -0.51 -12.07
N LYS A 43 10.04 0.81 -12.14
CA LYS A 43 11.30 1.49 -11.78
C LYS A 43 11.44 1.76 -10.28
N ALA A 44 10.39 1.55 -9.49
CA ALA A 44 10.37 1.85 -8.06
C ALA A 44 10.66 0.63 -7.18
N LYS A 45 11.18 -0.45 -7.77
CA LYS A 45 11.40 -1.73 -7.09
C LYS A 45 12.24 -1.62 -5.82
N ASP A 46 13.37 -0.91 -5.87
CA ASP A 46 14.24 -0.70 -4.70
C ASP A 46 13.50 0.06 -3.57
N LEU A 47 12.74 1.09 -3.92
CA LEU A 47 11.94 1.86 -2.96
C LEU A 47 10.83 1.02 -2.35
N VAL A 48 10.15 0.20 -3.16
CA VAL A 48 9.09 -0.70 -2.70
C VAL A 48 9.67 -1.75 -1.74
N ALA A 49 10.84 -2.30 -2.04
CA ALA A 49 11.52 -3.24 -1.16
C ALA A 49 11.88 -2.63 0.21
N GLU A 50 12.45 -1.42 0.23
CA GLU A 50 12.73 -0.69 1.47
C GLU A 50 11.45 -0.42 2.29
N ILE A 51 10.36 -0.06 1.63
CA ILE A 51 9.06 0.19 2.28
C ILE A 51 8.52 -1.11 2.89
N ILE A 52 8.63 -2.23 2.19
CA ILE A 52 8.20 -3.54 2.69
C ILE A 52 8.99 -3.94 3.94
N GLU A 53 10.31 -3.70 3.98
CA GLU A 53 11.12 -3.96 5.17
C GLU A 53 10.67 -3.09 6.35
N LYS A 54 10.50 -1.78 6.15
CA LYS A 54 10.01 -0.88 7.20
C LYS A 54 8.62 -1.26 7.70
N ILE A 55 7.71 -1.69 6.81
CA ILE A 55 6.37 -2.16 7.20
C ILE A 55 6.46 -3.43 8.06
N LYS A 56 7.38 -4.34 7.74
CA LYS A 56 7.62 -5.55 8.55
C LYS A 56 8.19 -5.19 9.92
N GLU A 57 9.09 -4.22 10.01
CA GLU A 57 9.63 -3.73 11.28
C GLU A 57 8.55 -3.07 12.13
N LEU A 58 7.67 -2.27 11.54
CA LEU A 58 6.55 -1.59 12.23
C LEU A 58 5.45 -2.56 12.70
N ARG A 59 5.35 -3.74 12.09
CA ARG A 59 4.39 -4.80 12.47
C ARG A 59 4.91 -5.74 13.56
N LYS A 60 6.17 -5.59 13.97
CA LYS A 60 6.82 -6.42 15.01
C LYS A 60 6.61 -5.81 16.40
#